data_AF-A0A2S6NAK8-F1
#
_entry.id   AF-A0A2S6NAK8-F1
#
_cell.length_a   1.000
_cell.length_b   1.000
_cell.length_c   1.000
_cell.angle_alpha   90.00
_cell.angle_beta   90.00
_cell.angle_gamma   90.00
#
_symmetry.space_group_name_H-M   'P 1'
#
loop_
_entity.id
_entity.type
_entity.pdbx_description
1 polymer ?
#
loop_
_entity_poly.entity_id
_entity_poly.type
_entity_poly.pdbx_seq_one_letter_code
_entity_poly.pdbx_strand_id
1 'polypeptide(L)'
;MSLPATLPQPILETILTRLLGLFLTAAGGDPEAARQAASQMLAAYHPETEAELHLAADIVSFGFHALEALGQSSDPELKLSAILRLRGSAVSLSREAHKAQRKLDQLQRDRRAGVAQPAPQPSEPVPNPPEVDQALAVIACTREAKPLPAPVNDPVATEVNESASQAKQHGGMSWSQQFQQRMTAKRQAERQRKKQARDAARLAATAAASPGLQAAAL
;
A
#
# COMPACT_ATOMS: atom_id res chain seq x y z
N MET A 1 10.17 -14.86 24.43
CA MET A 1 10.17 -15.68 23.19
C MET A 1 11.39 -15.27 22.39
N SER A 2 12.25 -16.21 22.03
CA SER A 2 13.44 -15.92 21.23
C SER A 2 13.13 -16.07 19.74
N LEU A 3 13.83 -15.33 18.88
CA LEU A 3 13.74 -15.49 17.43
C LEU A 3 14.27 -16.87 17.01
N PRO A 4 13.70 -17.49 15.96
CA PRO A 4 14.15 -18.81 15.53
C PRO A 4 15.58 -18.77 15.01
N ALA A 5 16.38 -19.77 15.39
CA ALA A 5 17.78 -19.89 14.99
C ALA A 5 17.98 -20.18 13.49
N THR A 6 16.90 -20.43 12.75
CA THR A 6 16.90 -20.71 11.31
C THR A 6 16.99 -19.46 10.44
N LEU A 7 16.82 -18.27 11.02
CA LEU A 7 16.89 -17.02 10.26
C LEU A 7 18.35 -16.67 9.93
N PRO A 8 18.64 -16.11 8.73
CA PRO A 8 19.98 -15.66 8.38
C PRO A 8 20.47 -14.57 9.34
N GLN A 9 21.48 -14.89 10.15
CA GLN A 9 22.02 -13.97 11.16
C GLN A 9 22.41 -12.59 10.62
N PRO A 10 23.11 -12.45 9.47
CA PRO A 10 23.47 -11.13 8.95
C PRO A 10 22.27 -10.20 8.67
N ILE A 11 21.15 -10.78 8.25
CA ILE A 11 19.93 -10.03 7.94
C ILE A 11 19.25 -9.57 9.23
N LEU A 12 19.15 -10.47 10.21
CA LEU A 12 18.64 -10.14 11.53
C LEU A 12 19.45 -9.00 12.16
N GLU A 13 20.78 -9.09 12.13
CA GLU A 13 21.65 -8.05 12.69
C GLU A 13 21.52 -6.71 11.97
N THR A 14 21.36 -6.73 10.65
CA THR A 14 21.11 -5.52 9.87
C THR A 14 19.79 -4.87 10.29
N ILE A 15 18.72 -5.66 10.44
CA ILE A 15 17.41 -5.17 10.88
C ILE A 15 17.48 -4.62 12.31
N LEU A 16 18.09 -5.34 13.24
CA LEU A 16 18.25 -4.88 14.62
C LEU A 16 19.04 -3.58 14.70
N THR A 17 20.11 -3.43 13.90
CA THR A 17 20.89 -2.19 13.82
C THR A 17 20.05 -1.01 13.33
N ARG A 18 19.15 -1.23 12.36
CA ARG A 18 18.24 -0.18 11.86
C ARG A 18 17.17 0.19 12.89
N LEU A 19 16.62 -0.80 13.59
CA LEU A 19 15.61 -0.57 14.64
C LEU A 19 16.19 0.06 15.90
N LEU A 20 17.49 -0.14 16.17
CA LEU A 20 18.16 0.36 17.37
C LEU A 20 17.92 1.86 17.60
N GLY A 21 18.00 2.67 16.55
CA GLY A 21 17.79 4.12 16.64
C GLY A 21 16.39 4.51 17.13
N LEU A 22 15.37 3.69 16.85
CA LEU A 22 13.99 3.94 17.27
C LEU A 22 13.76 3.63 18.75
N PHE A 23 14.51 2.68 19.30
CA PHE A 23 14.37 2.24 20.69
C PHE A 23 15.33 2.95 21.65
N LEU A 24 16.42 3.54 21.14
CA LEU A 24 17.48 4.12 21.97
C LEU A 24 16.96 5.19 22.94
N THR A 25 16.05 6.06 22.47
CA THR A 25 15.43 7.09 23.31
C THR A 25 14.60 6.48 24.45
N ALA A 26 13.81 5.44 24.16
CA ALA A 26 12.98 4.78 25.16
C ALA A 26 13.80 3.93 26.15
N ALA A 27 14.98 3.46 25.73
CA ALA A 27 15.93 2.72 26.55
C ALA A 27 16.88 3.61 27.37
N GLY A 28 16.66 4.93 27.39
CA GLY A 28 17.54 5.86 28.13
C GLY A 28 18.98 5.90 27.61
N GLY A 29 19.20 5.59 26.33
CA GLY A 29 20.53 5.57 25.71
C GLY A 29 21.29 4.25 25.84
N ASP A 30 20.73 3.21 26.48
CA ASP A 30 21.35 1.89 26.57
C ASP A 30 21.13 1.09 25.26
N PRO A 31 22.19 0.81 24.48
CA PRO A 31 22.06 0.08 23.22
C PRO A 31 21.69 -1.39 23.40
N GLU A 32 22.09 -2.03 24.51
CA GLU A 32 21.77 -3.44 24.75
C GLU A 32 20.29 -3.60 25.11
N ALA A 33 19.77 -2.72 25.99
CA ALA A 33 18.35 -2.68 26.30
C ALA A 33 17.50 -2.34 25.05
N ALA A 34 17.93 -1.41 24.21
CA ALA A 34 17.26 -1.07 22.97
C ALA A 34 17.24 -2.24 21.96
N ARG A 35 18.37 -2.94 21.80
CA ARG A 35 18.46 -4.15 20.96
C ARG A 35 17.55 -5.26 21.49
N GLN A 36 17.54 -5.45 22.81
CA GLN A 36 16.67 -6.43 23.46
C GLN A 36 15.19 -6.10 23.21
N ALA A 37 14.77 -4.84 23.39
CA ALA A 37 13.41 -4.41 23.11
C ALA A 37 13.01 -4.63 21.63
N ALA A 38 13.90 -4.27 20.70
CA ALA A 38 13.68 -4.50 19.26
C ALA A 38 13.51 -6.00 18.95
N SER A 39 14.39 -6.86 19.48
CA SER A 39 14.31 -8.31 19.28
C SER A 39 13.04 -8.92 19.86
N GLN A 40 12.61 -8.47 21.05
CA GLN A 40 11.37 -8.92 21.67
C GLN A 40 10.15 -8.54 20.83
N MET A 41 10.15 -7.33 20.26
CA MET A 41 9.04 -6.86 19.45
C MET A 41 8.96 -7.59 18.10
N LEU A 42 10.11 -7.90 17.48
CA LEU A 42 10.15 -8.77 16.29
C LEU A 42 9.68 -10.19 16.61
N ALA A 43 10.08 -10.75 17.76
CA ALA A 43 9.71 -12.10 18.17
C ALA A 43 8.19 -12.26 18.38
N ALA A 44 7.48 -11.19 18.72
CA ALA A 44 6.01 -11.19 18.86
C ALA A 44 5.26 -11.49 17.55
N TYR A 45 5.90 -11.26 16.40
CA TYR A 45 5.32 -11.56 15.08
C TYR A 45 5.59 -12.99 14.60
N HIS A 46 6.42 -13.75 15.32
CA HIS A 46 6.81 -15.12 14.99
C HIS A 46 7.29 -15.33 13.54
N PRO A 47 8.26 -14.54 13.05
CA PRO A 47 8.78 -14.73 11.70
C PRO A 47 9.57 -16.03 11.61
N GLU A 48 9.24 -16.92 10.68
CA GLU A 48 10.02 -18.14 10.41
C GLU A 48 10.84 -18.06 9.12
N THR A 49 10.51 -17.11 8.25
CA THR A 49 11.21 -16.87 6.99
C THR A 49 11.78 -15.46 6.95
N GLU A 50 12.79 -15.23 6.10
CA GLU A 50 13.38 -13.91 5.89
C GLU A 50 12.34 -12.87 5.44
N ALA A 51 11.44 -13.25 4.53
CA ALA A 51 10.37 -12.37 4.06
C ALA A 51 9.41 -11.97 5.19
N GLU A 52 9.10 -12.89 6.11
CA GLU A 52 8.29 -12.58 7.30
C GLU A 52 9.04 -11.66 8.26
N LEU A 53 10.36 -11.85 8.44
CA LEU A 53 11.19 -11.00 9.29
C LEU A 53 11.23 -9.56 8.76
N HIS A 54 11.39 -9.37 7.46
CA HIS A 54 11.33 -8.04 6.84
C HIS A 54 9.98 -7.37 7.05
N LEU A 55 8.87 -8.09 6.85
CA LEU A 55 7.54 -7.53 7.08
C LEU A 55 7.29 -7.17 8.55
N ALA A 56 7.78 -7.98 9.49
CA ALA A 56 7.73 -7.66 10.91
C ALA A 56 8.51 -6.37 11.21
N ALA A 57 9.71 -6.22 10.64
CA ALA A 57 10.51 -5.01 10.77
C ALA A 57 9.82 -3.77 10.18
N ASP A 58 9.16 -3.90 9.02
CA ASP A 58 8.40 -2.82 8.40
C ASP A 58 7.22 -2.39 9.29
N ILE A 59 6.46 -3.34 9.85
CA ILE A 59 5.33 -3.05 10.74
C ILE A 59 5.81 -2.24 11.95
N VAL A 60 6.90 -2.68 12.59
CA VAL A 60 7.52 -1.99 13.71
C VAL A 60 7.98 -0.58 13.33
N SER A 61 8.75 -0.48 12.24
CA SER A 61 9.35 0.79 11.81
C SER A 61 8.28 1.83 11.46
N PHE A 62 7.28 1.46 10.66
CA PHE A 62 6.18 2.35 10.31
C PHE A 62 5.35 2.78 11.52
N GLY A 63 5.13 1.87 12.48
CA GLY A 63 4.45 2.19 13.73
C GLY A 63 5.19 3.27 14.53
N PHE A 64 6.50 3.12 14.72
CA PHE A 64 7.33 4.08 15.46
C PHE A 64 7.40 5.44 14.77
N HIS A 65 7.63 5.47 13.46
CA HIS A 65 7.64 6.73 12.72
C HIS A 65 6.27 7.43 12.71
N ALA A 66 5.17 6.66 12.73
CA ALA A 66 3.84 7.25 12.86
C ALA A 66 3.65 7.92 14.24
N LEU A 67 4.09 7.26 15.32
CA LEU A 67 4.06 7.81 16.67
C LEU A 67 4.96 9.04 16.81
N GLU A 68 6.16 9.00 16.23
CA GLU A 68 7.10 10.11 16.20
C GLU A 68 6.49 11.33 15.48
N ALA A 69 5.91 11.13 14.30
CA ALA A 69 5.23 12.20 13.56
C ALA A 69 4.06 12.80 14.36
N LEU A 70 3.29 11.99 15.09
CA LEU A 70 2.24 12.49 15.98
C LEU A 70 2.80 13.29 17.17
N GLY A 71 3.88 12.80 17.78
CA GLY A 71 4.59 13.48 18.85
C GLY A 71 5.09 14.86 18.41
N GLN A 72 5.81 14.91 17.28
CA GLN A 72 6.26 16.17 16.68
C GLN A 72 5.10 17.11 16.36
N SER A 73 3.96 16.60 15.88
CA SER A 73 2.78 17.43 15.56
C SER A 73 2.10 18.06 16.78
N SER A 74 2.50 17.68 18.00
CA SER A 74 1.98 18.23 19.25
C SER A 74 2.77 19.45 19.75
N ASP A 75 3.85 19.84 19.07
CA ASP A 75 4.64 21.03 19.41
C ASP A 75 3.85 22.32 19.10
N PRO A 76 3.55 23.17 20.10
CA PRO A 76 2.77 24.38 19.93
C PRO A 76 3.48 25.46 19.09
N GLU A 77 4.79 25.39 18.93
CA GLU A 77 5.59 26.35 18.15
C GLU A 77 5.54 26.06 16.64
N LEU A 78 5.01 24.89 16.24
CA LEU A 78 4.87 24.54 14.83
C LEU A 78 3.74 25.31 14.13
N LYS A 79 4.02 25.76 12.92
CA LYS A 79 2.99 26.31 12.02
C LYS A 79 1.91 25.27 11.74
N LEU A 80 0.65 25.69 11.66
CA LEU A 80 -0.51 24.82 11.37
C LEU A 80 -0.29 23.91 10.14
N SER A 81 0.33 24.42 9.08
CA SER A 81 0.64 23.62 7.88
C SER A 81 1.60 22.47 8.15
N ALA A 82 2.60 22.65 9.03
CA ALA A 82 3.52 21.60 9.44
C ALA A 82 2.81 20.54 10.29
N ILE A 83 1.95 20.97 11.23
CA ILE A 83 1.11 20.08 12.06
C ILE A 83 0.23 19.18 11.17
N LEU A 84 -0.47 19.77 10.20
CA LEU A 84 -1.33 19.01 9.27
C LEU A 84 -0.52 18.02 8.42
N ARG A 85 0.66 18.42 7.94
CA ARG A 85 1.55 17.54 7.17
C ARG A 85 2.02 16.35 7.99
N LEU A 86 2.50 16.57 9.22
CA LEU A 86 2.96 15.51 10.12
C LEU A 86 1.84 14.50 10.44
N ARG A 87 0.63 14.99 10.72
CA ARG A 87 -0.54 14.13 10.93
C ARG A 87 -0.91 13.33 9.68
N GLY A 88 -0.84 13.94 8.50
CA GLY A 88 -1.04 13.25 7.23
C GLY A 88 0.00 12.14 6.98
N SER A 89 1.27 12.40 7.31
CA SER A 89 2.34 11.40 7.26
C SER A 89 2.06 10.24 8.20
N ALA A 90 1.66 10.51 9.45
CA ALA A 90 1.32 9.47 10.42
C ALA A 90 0.19 8.55 9.94
N VAL A 91 -0.86 9.11 9.33
CA VAL A 91 -1.95 8.31 8.73
C VAL A 91 -1.44 7.44 7.59
N SER A 92 -0.52 7.95 6.77
CA SER A 92 0.06 7.22 5.63
C SER A 92 0.93 6.06 6.11
N LEU A 93 1.80 6.31 7.10
CA LEU A 93 2.65 5.28 7.73
C LEU A 93 1.80 4.19 8.41
N SER A 94 0.74 4.55 9.12
CA SER A 94 -0.20 3.58 9.71
C SER A 94 -0.84 2.67 8.64
N ARG A 95 -1.20 3.22 7.48
CA ARG A 95 -1.74 2.41 6.36
C ARG A 95 -0.71 1.44 5.81
N GLU A 96 0.56 1.85 5.69
CA GLU A 96 1.65 0.97 5.26
C GLU A 96 1.92 -0.14 6.28
N ALA A 97 1.93 0.17 7.59
CA ALA A 97 2.01 -0.84 8.64
C ALA A 97 0.89 -1.89 8.51
N HIS A 98 -0.36 -1.46 8.28
CA HIS A 98 -1.48 -2.38 8.05
C HIS A 98 -1.35 -3.19 6.76
N LYS A 99 -0.75 -2.65 5.70
CA LYS A 99 -0.48 -3.42 4.47
C LYS A 99 0.58 -4.50 4.73
N ALA A 100 1.66 -4.14 5.42
CA ALA A 100 2.71 -5.08 5.80
C ALA A 100 2.15 -6.21 6.69
N GLN A 101 1.32 -5.86 7.68
CA GLN A 101 0.61 -6.84 8.52
C GLN A 101 -0.23 -7.81 7.70
N ARG A 102 -1.11 -7.32 6.81
CA ARG A 102 -1.94 -8.20 5.98
C ARG A 102 -1.11 -9.12 5.10
N LYS A 103 0.04 -8.66 4.60
CA LYS A 103 0.96 -9.46 3.80
C LYS A 103 1.64 -10.54 4.66
N LEU A 104 2.07 -10.19 5.87
CA LEU A 104 2.62 -11.14 6.84
C LEU A 104 1.60 -12.23 7.18
N ASP A 105 0.37 -11.83 7.52
CA ASP A 105 -0.73 -12.76 7.83
C ASP A 105 -1.06 -13.69 6.66
N GLN A 106 -0.94 -13.19 5.42
CA GLN A 106 -1.14 -14.00 4.22
C GLN A 106 -0.03 -15.03 4.06
N LEU A 107 1.25 -14.64 4.16
CA LEU A 107 2.38 -15.58 4.06
C LEU A 107 2.31 -16.67 5.14
N GLN A 108 2.01 -16.28 6.38
CA GLN A 108 1.88 -17.24 7.47
C GLN A 108 0.70 -18.21 7.26
N ARG A 109 -0.42 -17.73 6.70
CA ARG A 109 -1.56 -18.60 6.35
C ARG A 109 -1.19 -19.57 5.22
N ASP A 110 -0.55 -19.10 4.17
CA ASP A 110 -0.15 -19.94 3.03
C ASP A 110 0.83 -21.04 3.46
N ARG A 111 1.79 -20.69 4.33
CA ARG A 111 2.72 -21.64 4.94
C ARG A 111 1.99 -22.71 5.75
N ARG A 112 1.07 -22.32 6.64
CA ARG A 112 0.29 -23.27 7.48
C ARG A 112 -0.61 -24.17 6.64
N ALA A 113 -1.07 -23.69 5.48
CA ALA A 113 -1.84 -24.48 4.53
C ALA A 113 -0.98 -25.46 3.71
N GLY A 114 0.35 -25.44 3.87
CA GLY A 114 1.27 -26.24 3.06
C GLY A 114 1.32 -25.81 1.61
N VAL A 115 0.82 -24.61 1.29
CA VAL A 115 0.95 -24.04 -0.05
C VAL A 115 2.43 -23.73 -0.22
N ALA A 116 3.10 -24.51 -1.08
CA ALA A 116 4.50 -24.28 -1.39
C ALA A 116 4.65 -22.82 -1.80
N GLN A 117 5.44 -22.07 -1.02
CA GLN A 117 5.72 -20.69 -1.34
C GLN A 117 6.32 -20.69 -2.75
N PRO A 118 5.74 -19.96 -3.72
CA PRO A 118 6.28 -19.95 -5.07
C PRO A 118 7.74 -19.55 -4.94
N ALA A 119 8.63 -20.43 -5.44
CA ALA A 119 10.06 -20.15 -5.43
C ALA A 119 10.26 -18.72 -5.92
N PRO A 120 11.10 -17.91 -5.24
CA PRO A 120 11.32 -16.53 -5.62
C PRO A 120 11.55 -16.51 -7.12
N GLN A 121 10.56 -15.99 -7.86
CA GLN A 121 10.66 -16.00 -9.31
C GLN A 121 11.94 -15.26 -9.62
N PRO A 122 12.88 -15.85 -10.40
CA PRO A 122 14.07 -15.16 -10.84
C PRO A 122 13.58 -13.82 -11.35
N SER A 123 13.96 -12.74 -10.68
CA SER A 123 13.52 -11.40 -11.06
C SER A 123 13.88 -11.28 -12.52
N GLU A 124 12.87 -11.25 -13.40
CA GLU A 124 13.10 -11.05 -14.82
C GLU A 124 14.03 -9.84 -14.92
N PRO A 125 15.15 -9.96 -15.67
CA PRO A 125 16.15 -8.90 -15.72
C PRO A 125 15.42 -7.61 -16.01
N VAL A 126 15.42 -6.72 -15.01
CA VAL A 126 14.69 -5.45 -15.09
C VAL A 126 15.19 -4.82 -16.39
N PRO A 127 14.31 -4.63 -17.39
CA PRO A 127 14.73 -4.04 -18.65
C PRO A 127 15.44 -2.75 -18.28
N ASN A 128 16.70 -2.62 -18.73
CA ASN A 128 17.58 -1.51 -18.36
C ASN A 128 16.74 -0.23 -18.32
N PRO A 129 16.73 0.48 -17.18
CA PRO A 129 15.91 1.67 -17.06
C PRO A 129 16.20 2.56 -18.27
N PRO A 130 15.18 3.11 -18.95
CA PRO A 130 15.41 4.03 -20.06
C PRO A 130 16.42 5.05 -19.57
N GLU A 131 17.50 5.23 -20.36
CA GLU A 131 18.66 6.04 -20.00
C GLU A 131 18.21 7.30 -19.28
N VAL A 132 18.84 7.58 -18.13
CA VAL A 132 18.52 8.70 -17.22
C VAL A 132 18.39 10.03 -18.00
N ASP A 133 19.04 10.12 -19.16
CA ASP A 133 18.97 11.20 -20.13
C ASP A 133 17.55 11.50 -20.64
N GLN A 134 16.69 10.50 -20.84
CA GLN A 134 15.29 10.74 -21.23
C GLN A 134 14.46 11.35 -20.10
N ALA A 135 14.68 10.91 -18.85
CA ALA A 135 13.99 11.48 -17.70
C ALA A 135 14.44 12.92 -17.43
N LEU A 136 15.74 13.21 -17.59
CA LEU A 136 16.28 14.57 -17.48
C LEU A 136 15.77 15.48 -18.61
N ALA A 137 15.62 14.97 -19.83
CA ALA A 137 15.06 15.72 -20.95
C ALA A 137 13.59 16.14 -20.71
N VAL A 138 12.78 15.27 -20.10
CA VAL A 138 11.38 15.60 -19.77
C VAL A 138 11.29 16.68 -18.68
N ILE A 139 12.18 16.64 -17.68
CA ILE A 139 12.25 17.66 -16.62
C ILE A 139 12.77 19.00 -17.18
N ALA A 140 13.76 18.97 -18.07
CA ALA A 140 14.27 20.18 -18.72
C ALA A 140 13.19 20.83 -19.61
N CYS A 141 12.43 20.02 -20.36
CA CYS A 141 11.35 20.50 -21.22
C CYS A 141 10.18 21.14 -20.44
N THR A 142 9.98 20.77 -19.17
CA THR A 142 8.98 21.42 -18.30
C THR A 142 9.48 22.72 -17.65
N ARG A 143 10.80 22.97 -17.64
CA ARG A 143 11.39 24.17 -17.04
C ARG A 143 11.47 25.37 -18.00
N GLU A 144 11.37 25.14 -19.31
CA GLU A 144 11.29 26.19 -20.34
C GLU A 144 9.87 26.73 -20.57
N ALA A 145 8.86 26.26 -19.82
CA ALA A 145 7.53 26.84 -19.87
C ALA A 145 7.52 28.25 -19.23
N LYS A 146 7.83 29.24 -20.08
CA LYS A 146 7.41 30.65 -20.09
C LYS A 146 7.46 31.39 -18.74
N PRO A 147 8.37 32.36 -18.56
CA PRO A 147 8.35 33.23 -17.38
C PRO A 147 6.97 33.86 -17.23
N LEU A 148 6.37 33.64 -16.05
CA LEU A 148 5.12 34.27 -15.67
C LEU A 148 5.27 35.79 -15.87
N PRO A 149 4.37 36.45 -16.62
CA PRO A 149 4.39 37.89 -16.73
C PRO A 149 4.28 38.49 -15.33
N ALA A 150 5.07 39.53 -15.07
CA ALA A 150 5.03 40.28 -13.82
C ALA A 150 3.57 40.67 -13.49
N PRO A 151 3.16 40.65 -12.21
CA PRO A 151 1.81 41.01 -11.82
C PRO A 151 1.56 42.49 -12.15
N VAL A 152 0.89 42.74 -13.27
CA VAL A 152 0.33 44.04 -13.60
C VAL A 152 -0.92 44.20 -12.74
N ASN A 153 -0.89 45.18 -11.84
CA ASN A 153 -2.03 45.57 -11.02
C ASN A 153 -3.09 46.25 -11.91
N ASP A 154 -3.87 45.46 -12.63
CA ASP A 154 -5.06 45.96 -13.32
C ASP A 154 -6.30 45.78 -12.44
N PRO A 155 -6.99 46.85 -12.05
CA PRO A 155 -8.30 46.78 -11.41
C PRO A 155 -9.37 46.60 -12.48
N VAL A 156 -9.55 45.39 -12.99
CA VAL A 156 -10.71 45.04 -13.83
C VAL A 156 -11.36 43.76 -13.31
N ALA A 157 -12.38 44.02 -12.51
CA ALA A 157 -13.66 43.33 -12.43
C ALA A 157 -13.86 42.08 -13.33
N THR A 158 -14.12 40.96 -12.65
CA THR A 158 -15.35 40.16 -12.85
C THR A 158 -15.59 39.61 -14.26
N GLU A 159 -15.06 38.42 -14.61
CA GLU A 159 -15.76 37.53 -15.57
C GLU A 159 -15.17 36.10 -15.73
N VAL A 160 -13.98 35.78 -15.22
CA VAL A 160 -13.35 34.46 -15.50
C VAL A 160 -13.70 33.35 -14.48
N ASN A 161 -14.78 33.51 -13.69
CA ASN A 161 -15.18 32.55 -12.65
C ASN A 161 -16.37 31.63 -13.04
N GLU A 162 -16.67 31.49 -14.33
CA GLU A 162 -17.76 30.61 -14.81
C GLU A 162 -17.29 29.18 -15.20
N SER A 163 -16.01 28.97 -15.51
CA SER A 163 -15.53 27.63 -15.90
C SER A 163 -15.20 26.71 -14.72
N ALA A 164 -14.91 27.26 -13.53
CA ALA A 164 -14.74 26.47 -12.30
C ALA A 164 -16.08 26.16 -11.59
N SER A 165 -17.17 26.83 -11.98
CA SER A 165 -18.51 26.65 -11.44
C SER A 165 -19.35 25.64 -12.23
N GLN A 166 -19.00 25.30 -13.48
CA GLN A 166 -19.63 24.19 -14.22
C GLN A 166 -19.27 22.80 -13.65
N ALA A 167 -18.10 22.63 -13.01
CA ALA A 167 -17.76 21.39 -12.28
C ALA A 167 -18.56 21.21 -10.97
N LYS A 168 -19.25 22.27 -10.48
CA LYS A 168 -20.10 22.21 -9.28
C LYS A 168 -21.57 21.90 -9.59
N GLN A 169 -21.99 21.88 -10.86
CA GLN A 169 -23.38 21.63 -11.25
C GLN A 169 -23.73 20.14 -11.44
N HIS A 170 -22.75 19.25 -11.49
CA HIS A 170 -23.00 17.81 -11.37
C HIS A 170 -23.10 17.40 -9.89
N GLY A 171 -24.29 17.62 -9.34
CA GLY A 171 -24.86 17.08 -8.11
C GLY A 171 -23.91 16.44 -7.10
N GLY A 172 -23.46 17.24 -6.14
CA GLY A 172 -23.44 16.97 -4.68
C GLY A 172 -22.89 15.66 -4.11
N MET A 173 -22.39 14.73 -4.91
CA MET A 173 -21.87 13.47 -4.40
C MET A 173 -20.43 13.66 -3.96
N SER A 174 -20.21 13.53 -2.66
CA SER A 174 -18.87 13.47 -2.08
C SER A 174 -18.04 12.43 -2.84
N TRP A 175 -16.76 12.73 -3.04
CA TRP A 175 -15.79 11.78 -3.61
C TRP A 175 -15.85 10.39 -2.93
N SER A 176 -16.14 10.34 -1.63
CA SER A 176 -16.35 9.09 -0.89
C SER A 176 -17.59 8.31 -1.35
N GLN A 177 -18.70 8.99 -1.69
CA GLN A 177 -19.92 8.37 -2.22
C GLN A 177 -19.70 7.84 -3.63
N GLN A 178 -19.00 8.60 -4.48
CA GLN A 178 -18.68 8.15 -5.84
C GLN A 178 -17.76 6.91 -5.83
N PHE A 179 -16.79 6.88 -4.91
CA PHE A 179 -15.95 5.71 -4.70
C PHE A 179 -16.76 4.50 -4.18
N GLN A 180 -17.63 4.70 -3.19
CA GLN A 180 -18.51 3.65 -2.68
C GLN A 180 -19.42 3.08 -3.78
N GLN A 181 -20.02 3.93 -4.62
CA GLN A 181 -20.83 3.50 -5.77
C GLN A 181 -20.02 2.69 -6.78
N ARG A 182 -18.79 3.11 -7.10
CA ARG A 182 -17.91 2.32 -7.98
C ARG A 182 -17.60 0.95 -7.39
N MET A 183 -17.38 0.87 -6.08
CA MET A 183 -17.09 -0.39 -5.40
C MET A 183 -18.33 -1.31 -5.33
N THR A 184 -19.52 -0.78 -5.07
CA THR A 184 -20.76 -1.58 -5.06
C THR A 184 -21.13 -2.05 -6.46
N ALA A 185 -21.02 -1.19 -7.47
CA ALA A 185 -21.24 -1.55 -8.87
C ALA A 185 -20.27 -2.67 -9.33
N LYS A 186 -18.99 -2.58 -8.97
CA LYS A 186 -18.00 -3.63 -9.28
C LYS A 186 -18.35 -4.98 -8.63
N ARG A 187 -18.79 -4.97 -7.37
CA ARG A 187 -19.25 -6.19 -6.67
C ARG A 187 -20.52 -6.79 -7.29
N GLN A 188 -21.46 -5.95 -7.72
CA GLN A 188 -22.68 -6.40 -8.40
C GLN A 188 -22.35 -7.04 -9.76
N ALA A 189 -21.48 -6.41 -10.55
CA ALA A 189 -21.02 -6.95 -11.83
C ALA A 189 -20.31 -8.32 -11.66
N GLU A 190 -19.46 -8.46 -10.63
CA GLU A 190 -18.80 -9.74 -10.34
C GLU A 190 -19.79 -10.84 -9.94
N ARG A 191 -20.80 -10.51 -9.11
CA ARG A 191 -21.88 -11.43 -8.75
C ARG A 191 -22.70 -11.86 -9.95
N GLN A 192 -23.03 -10.93 -10.85
CA GLN A 192 -23.74 -11.23 -12.10
C GLN A 192 -22.91 -12.15 -13.00
N ARG A 193 -21.61 -11.89 -13.17
CA ARG A 193 -20.70 -12.75 -13.95
C ARG A 193 -20.60 -14.16 -13.38
N LYS A 194 -20.51 -14.29 -12.04
CA LYS A 194 -20.52 -15.59 -11.36
C LYS A 194 -21.85 -16.34 -11.53
N LYS A 195 -22.98 -15.63 -11.48
CA LYS A 195 -24.31 -16.23 -11.72
C LYS A 195 -24.43 -16.73 -13.15
N GLN A 196 -24.08 -15.91 -14.14
CA GLN A 196 -24.06 -16.28 -15.55
C GLN A 196 -23.15 -17.50 -15.82
N ALA A 197 -21.97 -17.55 -15.21
CA ALA A 197 -21.08 -18.70 -15.33
C ALA A 197 -21.68 -19.99 -14.74
N ARG A 198 -22.38 -19.91 -13.60
CA ARG A 198 -23.09 -21.06 -13.00
C ARG A 198 -24.26 -21.53 -13.85
N ASP A 199 -25.05 -20.60 -14.38
CA ASP A 199 -26.19 -20.92 -15.24
C ASP A 199 -25.72 -21.54 -16.57
N ALA A 200 -24.64 -21.02 -17.17
CA ALA A 200 -24.01 -21.60 -18.35
C ALA A 200 -23.47 -23.02 -18.10
N ALA A 201 -22.79 -23.25 -16.96
CA ALA A 201 -22.31 -24.58 -16.58
C ALA A 201 -23.46 -25.57 -16.36
N ARG A 202 -24.59 -25.12 -15.80
CA ARG A 202 -25.79 -25.95 -15.61
C ARG A 202 -26.40 -26.36 -16.95
N LEU A 203 -26.51 -25.43 -17.91
CA LEU A 203 -27.01 -25.72 -19.26
C LEU A 203 -26.10 -26.70 -20.02
N ALA A 204 -24.78 -26.53 -19.90
CA ALA A 204 -23.80 -27.46 -20.48
C ALA A 204 -23.91 -28.86 -19.89
N ALA A 205 -24.10 -28.97 -18.57
CA ALA A 205 -24.30 -30.26 -17.90
C ALA A 205 -25.62 -30.94 -18.31
N THR A 206 -26.71 -30.18 -18.48
CA THR A 206 -27.98 -30.74 -18.97
C THR A 206 -27.89 -31.21 -20.42
N ALA A 207 -27.16 -30.49 -21.29
CA ALA A 207 -26.94 -30.90 -22.67
C ALA A 207 -26.11 -32.20 -22.76
N ALA A 208 -25.07 -32.33 -21.93
CA ALA A 208 -24.23 -33.54 -21.87
C ALA A 208 -24.98 -34.78 -21.32
N ALA A 209 -26.05 -34.58 -20.54
CA ALA A 209 -26.84 -35.67 -19.95
C ALA A 209 -27.94 -36.22 -20.88
N SER A 210 -28.20 -35.63 -22.06
CA SER A 210 -29.19 -36.10 -23.04
C SER A 210 -28.62 -36.68 -24.36
N PRO A 211 -27.56 -37.51 -24.38
CA PRO A 211 -27.02 -38.07 -25.63
C PRO A 211 -27.86 -39.23 -26.22
N GLY A 212 -28.96 -39.65 -25.58
CA GLY A 212 -29.56 -40.97 -25.82
C GLY A 212 -30.86 -41.05 -26.66
N LEU A 213 -31.45 -39.95 -27.12
CA LEU A 213 -32.81 -40.00 -27.72
C LEU A 213 -32.88 -39.88 -29.25
N GLN A 214 -31.76 -39.79 -29.98
CA GLN A 214 -31.77 -39.67 -31.45
C GLN A 214 -31.53 -41.00 -32.21
N ALA A 215 -31.36 -42.13 -31.54
CA ALA A 215 -30.99 -43.40 -32.21
C ALA A 215 -32.16 -44.36 -32.52
N ALA A 216 -33.43 -43.97 -32.36
CA ALA A 216 -34.57 -44.90 -32.46
C ALA A 216 -35.54 -44.64 -33.64
N ALA A 217 -35.07 -44.04 -34.75
CA ALA A 217 -35.93 -43.70 -35.91
C ALA A 217 -35.39 -44.19 -37.27
N LEU A 218 -34.72 -45.33 -37.31
CA LEU A 218 -34.38 -46.08 -38.53
C LEU A 218 -34.73 -47.56 -38.34
#